data_AF-A0A529XB44-F1
#
_entry.id   AF-A0A529XB44-F1
#
_cell.length_a   1.000
_cell.length_b   1.000
_cell.length_c   1.000
_cell.angle_alpha   90.00
_cell.angle_beta   90.00
_cell.angle_gamma   90.00
#
_symmetry.space_group_name_H-M   'P 1'
#
loop_
_entity.id
_entity.type
_entity.pdbx_description
1 polymer ?
#
loop_
_entity_poly.entity_id
_entity_poly.type
_entity_poly.pdbx_seq_one_letter_code
_entity_poly.pdbx_strand_id
1 'polypeptide(L)'
;MWSRRPATCHAGVFCFAESCGRASVVFWCPLWCVHVLPVIAERLPASSPTPPFELSALPCRATVLLAPDKSQHVLLRNADHALQLAVSGANILHPVCLHTQAIWPAVLLKHRLRGLECLNALSLG
;
A
#
# COMPACT_ATOMS: atom_id res chain seq x y z
N MET A 1 9.25 -21.77 -29.50
CA MET A 1 7.82 -22.09 -29.30
C MET A 1 7.69 -22.63 -27.87
N TRP A 2 7.37 -21.79 -26.89
CA TRP A 2 7.21 -22.21 -25.49
C TRP A 2 5.88 -21.77 -24.91
N SER A 3 5.24 -22.76 -24.28
CA SER A 3 3.85 -22.84 -23.88
C SER A 3 3.58 -22.01 -22.62
N ARG A 4 2.59 -21.12 -22.70
CA ARG A 4 1.99 -20.50 -21.51
C ARG A 4 1.09 -21.53 -20.84
N ARG A 5 1.43 -21.93 -19.62
CA ARG A 5 0.44 -22.52 -18.70
C ARG A 5 -0.04 -21.43 -17.74
N PRO A 6 -1.35 -21.31 -17.48
CA PRO A 6 -1.87 -20.36 -16.50
C PRO A 6 -1.47 -20.81 -15.10
N ALA A 7 -0.90 -19.89 -14.31
CA ALA A 7 -0.66 -20.14 -12.90
C ALA A 7 -2.02 -20.18 -12.18
N THR A 8 -2.49 -21.38 -11.86
CA THR A 8 -3.62 -21.60 -10.95
C THR A 8 -3.11 -21.38 -9.53
N CYS A 9 -3.50 -20.26 -8.93
CA CYS A 9 -3.26 -20.03 -7.50
C CYS A 9 -4.13 -20.99 -6.70
N HIS A 10 -3.56 -22.08 -6.19
CA HIS A 10 -4.24 -22.95 -5.24
C HIS A 10 -4.25 -22.30 -3.86
N ALA A 11 -5.42 -22.32 -3.21
CA ALA A 11 -5.56 -21.96 -1.81
C ALA A 11 -4.82 -22.98 -0.93
N GLY A 12 -3.69 -22.59 -0.36
CA GLY A 12 -2.93 -23.45 0.54
C GLY A 12 -1.67 -22.77 1.05
N VAL A 13 -1.58 -22.71 2.39
CA VAL A 13 -0.44 -22.26 3.21
C VAL A 13 -0.29 -20.74 3.33
N PHE A 14 -0.88 -20.18 4.40
CA PHE A 14 -0.43 -18.93 4.97
C PHE A 14 0.96 -19.16 5.57
N CYS A 15 2.01 -18.81 4.83
CA CYS A 15 3.34 -18.71 5.41
C CYS A 15 3.32 -17.53 6.40
N PHE A 16 3.12 -17.82 7.69
CA PHE A 16 3.45 -16.87 8.75
C PHE A 16 4.97 -16.66 8.67
N ALA A 17 5.38 -15.54 8.08
CA ALA A 17 6.77 -15.15 8.02
C ALA A 17 7.22 -14.72 9.43
N GLU A 18 7.53 -15.70 10.29
CA GLU A 18 8.25 -15.47 11.53
C GLU A 18 9.74 -15.36 11.17
N SER A 19 10.22 -14.12 11.09
CA SER A 19 11.65 -13.86 10.95
C SER A 19 12.13 -13.18 12.23
N CYS A 20 13.00 -13.88 12.94
CA CYS A 20 13.68 -13.46 14.16
C CYS A 20 14.74 -12.37 13.86
N GLY A 21 14.29 -11.21 13.39
CA GLY A 21 15.13 -10.04 13.13
C GLY A 21 14.27 -8.78 13.01
N ARG A 22 14.73 -7.68 13.63
CA ARG A 22 14.08 -6.34 13.67
C ARG A 22 13.80 -5.69 12.29
N ALA A 23 14.03 -6.39 11.19
CA ALA A 23 13.95 -5.88 9.82
C ALA A 23 13.05 -6.73 8.89
N SER A 24 12.22 -7.63 9.41
CA SER A 24 11.25 -8.32 8.56
C SER A 24 10.24 -7.33 7.97
N VAL A 25 9.96 -7.53 6.68
CA VAL A 25 8.95 -6.80 5.93
C VAL A 25 7.88 -7.82 5.56
N VAL A 26 6.68 -7.65 6.11
CA VAL A 26 5.53 -8.51 5.87
C VAL A 26 4.45 -7.69 5.18
N PHE A 27 3.91 -8.24 4.08
CA PHE A 27 2.79 -7.66 3.36
C PHE A 27 1.56 -8.54 3.53
N TRP A 28 0.47 -7.93 3.94
CA TRP A 28 -0.84 -8.57 4.10
C TRP A 28 -1.66 -8.48 2.83
N CYS A 29 -2.46 -9.51 2.55
CA CYS A 29 -3.44 -9.44 1.48
C CYS A 29 -4.58 -8.47 1.87
N PRO A 30 -4.93 -7.46 1.05
CA PRO A 30 -5.96 -6.48 1.38
C PRO A 30 -7.38 -7.08 1.50
N LEU A 31 -7.60 -8.27 0.93
CA LEU A 31 -8.87 -9.00 1.05
C LEU A 31 -9.08 -9.59 2.45
N TRP A 32 -7.99 -9.84 3.18
CA TRP A 32 -8.01 -10.53 4.47
C TRP A 32 -7.61 -9.63 5.65
N CYS A 33 -7.00 -8.48 5.38
CA CYS A 33 -6.56 -7.54 6.42
C CYS A 33 -7.16 -6.15 6.20
N VAL A 34 -8.14 -5.80 7.05
CA VAL A 34 -8.85 -4.50 7.02
C VAL A 34 -7.95 -3.30 7.33
N HIS A 35 -6.77 -3.53 7.92
CA HIS A 35 -5.77 -2.50 8.24
C HIS A 35 -4.94 -2.09 7.02
N VAL A 36 -5.00 -2.83 5.91
CA VAL A 36 -4.41 -2.40 4.64
C VAL A 36 -5.31 -1.31 4.06
N LEU A 37 -4.75 -0.12 3.84
CA LEU A 37 -5.47 1.02 3.31
C LEU A 37 -5.44 0.98 1.77
N PRO A 38 -6.59 0.79 1.09
CA PRO A 38 -6.66 0.87 -0.35
C PRO A 38 -6.57 2.33 -0.79
N VAL A 39 -5.72 2.58 -1.77
CA VAL A 39 -5.55 3.88 -2.40
C VAL A 39 -5.44 3.72 -3.92
N ILE A 40 -5.82 4.77 -4.63
CA ILE A 40 -5.71 4.89 -6.07
C ILE A 40 -4.65 5.94 -6.33
N ALA A 41 -3.59 5.56 -7.04
CA ALA A 41 -2.57 6.46 -7.53
C ALA A 41 -2.99 6.97 -8.92
N GLU A 42 -3.11 8.28 -9.05
CA GLU A 42 -3.37 8.95 -10.33
C GLU A 42 -2.16 9.75 -10.77
N ARG A 43 -1.90 9.79 -12.08
CA ARG A 43 -0.82 10.66 -12.60
C ARG A 43 -1.25 12.10 -12.43
N LEU A 44 -0.36 12.90 -11.86
CA LEU A 44 -0.63 14.31 -11.66
C LEU A 44 -0.60 15.06 -13.00
N PRO A 45 -1.64 15.85 -13.34
CA PRO A 45 -1.56 16.82 -14.42
C PRO A 45 -0.51 17.89 -14.07
N ALA A 46 0.21 18.40 -15.08
CA ALA A 46 1.26 19.41 -14.88
C ALA A 46 0.75 20.71 -14.22
N SER A 47 -0.57 20.95 -14.21
CA SER A 47 -1.22 22.14 -13.64
C SER A 47 -1.90 21.88 -12.29
N SER A 48 -1.65 20.75 -11.62
CA SER A 48 -2.29 20.45 -10.34
C SER A 48 -1.80 21.38 -9.23
N PRO A 49 -2.70 21.99 -8.43
CA PRO A 49 -2.33 22.83 -7.30
C PRO A 49 -1.88 22.02 -6.08
N THR A 50 -2.19 20.72 -6.03
CA THR A 50 -1.84 19.83 -4.92
C THR A 50 -0.43 19.25 -5.15
N PRO A 51 0.47 19.31 -4.16
CA PRO A 51 1.78 18.69 -4.28
C PRO A 51 1.64 17.17 -4.48
N PRO A 52 2.48 16.56 -5.32
CA PRO A 52 2.44 15.13 -5.52
C PRO A 52 2.83 14.39 -4.24
N PHE A 53 2.25 13.20 -4.07
CA PHE A 53 2.77 12.19 -3.17
C PHE A 53 4.01 11.57 -3.80
N GLU A 54 5.13 11.67 -3.10
CA GLU A 54 6.43 11.12 -3.50
C GLU A 54 7.01 10.28 -2.38
N LEU A 55 7.23 8.98 -2.63
CA LEU A 55 7.76 8.06 -1.63
C LEU A 55 9.13 8.48 -1.10
N SER A 56 9.98 9.08 -1.95
CA SER A 56 11.32 9.55 -1.60
C SER A 56 11.31 10.80 -0.72
N ALA A 57 10.20 11.56 -0.72
CA ALA A 57 10.06 12.77 0.09
C ALA A 57 9.49 12.48 1.48
N LEU A 58 9.06 11.25 1.76
CA LEU A 58 8.49 10.89 3.04
C LEU A 58 9.58 10.82 4.14
N PRO A 59 9.29 11.32 5.34
CA PRO A 59 10.22 11.24 6.48
C PRO A 59 10.29 9.83 7.09
N CYS A 60 9.41 8.93 6.67
CA CYS A 60 9.37 7.54 7.12
C CYS A 60 10.00 6.56 6.11
N ARG A 61 10.32 5.36 6.57
CA ARG A 61 10.83 4.30 5.68
C ARG A 61 9.68 3.76 4.83
N ALA A 62 9.81 3.87 3.52
CA ALA A 62 8.92 3.22 2.55
C ALA A 62 9.57 1.94 1.98
N THR A 63 8.81 0.84 1.92
CA THR A 63 9.20 -0.38 1.21
C THR A 63 8.11 -0.76 0.22
N VAL A 64 8.47 -0.96 -1.04
CA VAL A 64 7.52 -1.24 -2.12
C VAL A 64 7.62 -2.70 -2.56
N LEU A 65 6.47 -3.36 -2.65
CA LEU A 65 6.31 -4.67 -3.26
C LEU A 65 5.50 -4.50 -4.55
N LEU A 66 6.13 -4.82 -5.69
CA LEU A 66 5.48 -4.89 -6.99
C LEU A 66 5.17 -6.36 -7.28
N ALA A 67 3.90 -6.70 -7.33
CA ALA A 67 3.48 -8.07 -7.62
C ALA A 67 3.29 -8.29 -9.13
N PRO A 68 3.41 -9.54 -9.63
CA PRO A 68 3.28 -9.86 -11.05
C PRO A 68 1.90 -9.51 -11.66
N ASP A 69 0.87 -9.43 -10.83
CA ASP A 69 -0.49 -9.03 -11.22
C ASP A 69 -0.66 -7.51 -11.34
N LYS A 70 0.45 -6.76 -11.28
CA LYS A 70 0.51 -5.28 -11.27
C LYS A 70 -0.07 -4.65 -10.01
N SER A 71 -0.43 -5.45 -8.99
CA SER A 71 -0.73 -4.89 -7.68
C SER A 71 0.54 -4.32 -7.06
N GLN A 72 0.37 -3.18 -6.40
CA GLN A 72 1.46 -2.45 -5.77
C GLN A 72 1.14 -2.34 -4.29
N HIS A 73 2.08 -2.71 -3.44
CA HIS A 73 1.94 -2.55 -2.02
C HIS A 73 3.07 -1.69 -1.48
N VAL A 74 2.73 -0.77 -0.58
CA VAL A 74 3.72 0.09 0.08
C VAL A 74 3.60 -0.10 1.57
N LEU A 75 4.68 -0.52 2.23
CA LEU A 75 4.78 -0.51 3.69
C LEU A 75 5.53 0.75 4.11
N LEU A 76 4.81 1.65 4.78
CA LEU A 76 5.35 2.85 5.42
C LEU A 76 5.57 2.55 6.90
N ARG A 77 6.76 2.87 7.44
CA ARG A 77 7.07 2.61 8.84
C ARG A 77 8.07 3.63 9.42
N ASN A 78 7.81 4.07 10.64
CA ASN A 78 8.78 4.74 11.51
C ASN A 78 8.84 4.02 12.88
N ALA A 79 9.32 4.69 13.94
CA ALA A 79 9.42 4.08 15.27
C ALA A 79 8.05 3.74 15.88
N ASP A 80 7.04 4.58 15.62
CA ASP A 80 5.74 4.54 16.33
C ASP A 80 4.58 4.03 15.47
N HIS A 81 4.75 4.07 14.15
CA HIS A 81 3.68 3.83 13.19
C HIS A 81 4.13 2.90 12.06
N ALA A 82 3.20 2.04 11.65
CA ALA A 82 3.32 1.21 10.46
C ALA A 82 1.99 1.19 9.72
N LEU A 83 2.03 1.38 8.40
CA LEU A 83 0.87 1.37 7.53
C LEU A 83 1.20 0.67 6.22
N GLN A 84 0.34 -0.24 5.79
CA GLN A 84 0.41 -0.82 4.46
C GLN A 84 -0.66 -0.19 3.55
N LEU A 85 -0.22 0.31 2.40
CA LEU A 85 -1.07 0.75 1.31
C LEU A 85 -1.22 -0.37 0.29
N ALA A 86 -2.45 -0.61 -0.17
CA ALA A 86 -2.73 -1.36 -1.40
C ALA A 86 -3.02 -0.34 -2.50
N VAL A 87 -2.06 -0.18 -3.41
CA VAL A 87 -2.08 0.85 -4.44
C VAL A 87 -2.57 0.26 -5.76
N SER A 88 -3.54 0.93 -6.35
CA SER A 88 -4.05 0.66 -7.69
C SER A 88 -3.81 1.87 -8.59
N GLY A 89 -3.88 1.69 -9.92
CA GLY A 89 -3.69 2.79 -10.87
C GLY A 89 -2.24 2.98 -11.32
N ALA A 90 -1.76 4.23 -11.26
CA ALA A 90 -0.43 4.62 -11.71
C ALA A 90 0.70 3.97 -10.87
N ASN A 91 1.92 3.98 -11.41
CA ASN A 91 3.10 3.45 -10.72
C ASN A 91 3.48 4.39 -9.56
N ILE A 92 3.46 3.85 -8.34
CA ILE A 92 3.73 4.59 -7.09
C ILE A 92 5.20 5.01 -6.92
N LEU A 93 6.11 4.46 -7.74
CA LEU A 93 7.51 4.87 -7.78
C LEU A 93 7.73 6.24 -8.43
N HIS A 94 6.69 6.82 -9.04
CA HIS A 94 6.71 8.17 -9.57
C HIS A 94 5.81 9.10 -8.74
N PRO A 95 6.00 10.43 -8.82
CA PRO A 95 5.10 11.40 -8.21
C PRO A 95 3.65 11.19 -8.69
N VAL A 96 2.72 11.01 -7.74
CA VAL A 96 1.31 10.72 -8.03
C VAL A 96 0.38 11.50 -7.12
N CYS A 97 -0.88 11.65 -7.49
CA CYS A 97 -1.95 12.01 -6.56
C CYS A 97 -2.50 10.74 -5.93
N LEU A 98 -2.63 10.70 -4.60
CA LEU A 98 -3.28 9.58 -3.90
C LEU A 98 -4.73 9.91 -3.58
N HIS A 99 -5.61 9.01 -3.98
CA HIS A 99 -7.04 9.05 -3.67
C HIS A 99 -7.44 7.82 -2.87
N THR A 100 -8.50 7.94 -2.08
CA THR A 100 -9.17 6.78 -1.47
C THR A 100 -10.67 6.92 -1.69
N GLN A 101 -11.41 5.80 -1.55
CA GLN A 101 -12.87 5.85 -1.59
C GLN A 101 -13.37 6.71 -0.42
N ALA A 102 -14.32 7.62 -0.67
CA ALA A 102 -14.91 8.43 0.40
C ALA A 102 -16.11 7.74 1.08
N ILE A 103 -16.65 6.69 0.46
CA ILE A 103 -17.83 5.95 0.93
C ILE A 103 -17.38 4.55 1.32
N TRP A 104 -17.46 4.24 2.60
CA TRP A 104 -17.12 2.93 3.14
C TRP A 104 -18.31 2.28 3.83
N PRO A 105 -18.40 0.94 3.81
CA PRO A 105 -19.27 0.22 4.74
C PRO A 105 -18.97 0.64 6.18
N ALA A 106 -20.00 0.81 7.01
CA ALA A 106 -19.86 1.26 8.40
C ALA A 106 -18.87 0.40 9.21
N VAL A 107 -18.83 -0.92 8.92
CA VAL A 107 -17.90 -1.87 9.54
C VAL A 107 -16.42 -1.57 9.26
N LEU A 108 -16.09 -0.87 8.16
CA LEU A 108 -14.72 -0.52 7.80
C LEU A 108 -14.35 0.92 8.20
N LEU A 109 -15.32 1.77 8.53
CA LEU A 109 -15.13 3.21 8.74
C LEU A 109 -14.00 3.51 9.74
N LYS A 110 -14.02 2.88 10.92
CA LYS A 110 -12.99 3.08 11.94
C LYS A 110 -11.59 2.68 11.45
N HIS A 111 -11.47 1.59 10.71
CA HIS A 111 -10.19 1.14 10.16
C HIS A 111 -9.67 2.08 9.08
N ARG A 112 -10.56 2.62 8.24
CA ARG A 112 -10.21 3.55 7.17
C ARG A 112 -9.76 4.90 7.72
N LEU A 113 -10.48 5.44 8.71
CA LEU A 113 -10.08 6.65 9.42
C LEU A 113 -8.72 6.48 10.09
N ARG A 114 -8.53 5.38 10.84
CA ARG A 114 -7.24 5.10 11.49
C ARG A 114 -6.09 4.95 10.48
N GLY A 115 -6.35 4.34 9.33
CA GLY A 115 -5.38 4.24 8.24
C GLY A 115 -4.98 5.61 7.69
N LEU A 116 -5.95 6.52 7.49
CA LEU A 116 -5.70 7.88 7.04
C LEU A 116 -4.98 8.74 8.08
N GLU A 117 -5.34 8.61 9.36
CA GLU A 117 -4.63 9.25 10.48
C GLU A 117 -3.17 8.79 10.53
N CYS A 118 -2.93 7.49 10.37
CA CYS A 118 -1.59 6.91 10.33
C CYS A 118 -0.79 7.42 9.10
N LEU A 119 -1.43 7.50 7.93
CA LEU A 119 -0.80 8.04 6.72
C LEU A 119 -0.39 9.50 6.92
N ASN A 120 -1.26 10.31 7.54
CA ASN A 120 -0.96 11.69 7.86
C ASN A 120 0.23 11.81 8.83
N ALA A 121 0.24 11.02 9.91
CA ALA A 121 1.36 10.99 10.86
C ALA A 121 2.69 10.57 10.21
N LEU A 122 2.65 9.60 9.30
CA LEU A 122 3.83 9.12 8.55
C LEU A 122 4.32 10.09 7.46
N SER A 123 3.48 11.03 7.04
CA SER A 123 3.80 12.04 6.03
C SER A 123 4.30 13.36 6.61
N LEU A 124 3.96 13.64 7.89
CA LEU A 124 4.34 14.87 8.61
C LEU A 124 5.49 14.68 9.61
N GLY A 125 5.92 13.43 9.83
CA GLY A 125 6.92 13.05 10.84
C GLY A 125 8.33 13.60 10.63
#